data_AF-A0A9R0SBQ2-F1
#
_entry.id   AF-A0A9R0SBQ2-F1
#
_cell.length_a   1.000
_cell.length_b   1.000
_cell.length_c   1.000
_cell.angle_alpha   90.00
_cell.angle_beta   90.00
_cell.angle_gamma   90.00
#
_symmetry.space_group_name_H-M   'P 1'
#
loop_
_entity.id
_entity.type
_entity.pdbx_description
1 polymer ?
#
loop_
_entity_poly.entity_id
_entity_poly.type
_entity_poly.pdbx_seq_one_letter_code
_entity_poly.pdbx_strand_id
1 'polypeptide(L)'
;MNQRLIWIIGEYAERIDNADELLESFLDTFPEEPALVQLQLLTATVKLFLKKPTEGPQQMIQAVLNNATVETDNPDLRDRAYIYWRLLSTDPEAAKDVVLAEKPVISDDSNQLDSSLLDELLANISTLSSVYHKPPEAFVSRVKAAPRVDDEEFADAGETGYSESPSQGLDGASPSSSTGNSSNVPVKQPAAAAPAVAAPIPDLLGDLMGLDNALVLVDEPTASSGPPLPVVLPSTTGQGLQISAQLVRRDGQIYYDISFENGTQGVLDGFMIQFNKNTFGLAAGGPLQVPPLQPGSSARTLLAMVFSQNVSPGAPNLLLQVAVKNNQQPVWYFSDKGSLHVFFGEGNLYLMTMNFQKNTPILSSAA
;
A
#
# COMPACT_ATOMS: atom_id res chain seq x y z
N MET A 1 26.28 -1.07 -17.74
CA MET A 1 27.46 -1.45 -16.93
C MET A 1 28.40 -0.27 -16.75
N ASN A 2 28.78 0.42 -17.85
CA ASN A 2 29.72 1.55 -17.85
C ASN A 2 29.37 2.67 -16.85
N GLN A 3 28.10 3.10 -16.78
CA GLN A 3 27.67 4.17 -15.85
C GLN A 3 28.07 3.92 -14.39
N ARG A 4 27.89 2.69 -13.88
CA ARG A 4 28.21 2.36 -12.48
C ARG A 4 29.73 2.32 -12.26
N LEU A 5 30.48 1.83 -13.25
CA LEU A 5 31.94 1.80 -13.19
C LEU A 5 32.52 3.22 -13.13
N ILE A 6 32.09 4.12 -14.02
CA ILE A 6 32.52 5.52 -14.05
C ILE A 6 32.20 6.23 -12.73
N TRP A 7 31.03 5.93 -12.15
CA TRP A 7 30.66 6.45 -10.83
C TRP A 7 31.65 6.01 -9.76
N ILE A 8 32.01 4.72 -9.71
CA ILE A 8 32.98 4.17 -8.74
C ILE A 8 34.33 4.84 -8.92
N ILE A 9 34.81 4.99 -10.17
CA ILE A 9 36.10 5.63 -10.45
C ILE A 9 36.12 7.07 -9.93
N GLY A 10 35.09 7.86 -10.21
CA GLY A 10 34.99 9.24 -9.71
C GLY A 10 34.82 9.34 -8.18
N GLU A 11 34.06 8.42 -7.57
CA GLU A 11 33.83 8.42 -6.12
C GLU A 11 35.07 7.98 -5.34
N TYR A 12 35.87 7.05 -5.88
CA TYR A 12 37.07 6.53 -5.21
C TYR A 12 38.37 6.94 -5.92
N ALA A 13 38.36 8.05 -6.67
CA ALA A 13 39.50 8.55 -7.42
C ALA A 13 40.79 8.79 -6.58
N GLU A 14 40.65 9.03 -5.28
CA GLU A 14 41.79 9.18 -4.35
C GLU A 14 42.48 7.85 -4.03
N ARG A 15 41.76 6.73 -4.12
CA ARG A 15 42.25 5.37 -3.84
C ARG A 15 42.71 4.63 -5.09
N ILE A 16 42.25 5.05 -6.26
CA ILE A 16 42.58 4.44 -7.54
C ILE A 16 43.70 5.28 -8.17
N ASP A 17 44.86 4.66 -8.35
CA ASP A 17 46.06 5.37 -8.82
C ASP A 17 45.93 5.78 -10.30
N ASN A 18 45.41 4.89 -11.16
CA ASN A 18 45.21 5.10 -12.60
C ASN A 18 43.80 5.60 -12.97
N ALA A 19 43.15 6.36 -12.08
CA ALA A 19 41.78 6.82 -12.28
C ALA A 19 41.62 7.77 -13.47
N ASP A 20 42.64 8.59 -13.72
CA ASP A 20 42.76 9.50 -14.86
C ASP A 20 42.83 8.73 -16.19
N GLU A 21 43.77 7.78 -16.33
CA GLU A 21 43.90 6.97 -17.56
C GLU A 21 42.59 6.21 -17.88
N LEU A 22 41.94 5.67 -16.85
CA LEU A 22 40.68 4.94 -17.03
C LEU A 22 39.55 5.86 -17.51
N LEU A 23 39.40 7.04 -16.91
CA LEU A 23 38.37 7.99 -17.33
C LEU A 23 38.66 8.62 -18.69
N GLU A 24 39.94 8.81 -19.04
CA GLU A 24 40.36 9.36 -20.33
C GLU A 24 39.91 8.46 -21.48
N SER A 25 40.05 7.14 -21.34
CA SER A 25 39.58 6.20 -22.38
C SER A 25 38.08 6.30 -22.68
N PHE A 26 37.26 6.69 -21.70
CA PHE A 26 35.82 6.94 -21.90
C PHE A 26 35.51 8.34 -22.43
N LEU A 27 36.42 9.31 -22.26
CA LEU A 27 36.27 10.65 -22.82
C LEU A 27 36.54 10.67 -24.33
N ASP A 28 37.43 9.81 -24.83
CA ASP A 28 37.72 9.69 -26.26
C ASP A 28 36.48 9.33 -27.09
N THR A 29 35.58 8.51 -26.53
CA THR A 29 34.31 8.11 -27.17
C THR A 29 33.10 8.85 -26.60
N PHE A 30 33.29 9.98 -25.92
CA PHE A 30 32.22 10.72 -25.23
C PHE A 30 30.96 11.01 -26.08
N PRO A 31 31.04 11.51 -27.33
CA PRO A 31 29.83 11.81 -28.11
C PRO A 31 29.06 10.55 -28.54
N GLU A 32 29.72 9.38 -28.57
CA GLU A 32 29.11 8.11 -28.93
C GLU A 32 28.39 7.45 -27.73
N GLU A 33 28.70 7.89 -26.50
CA GLU A 33 28.13 7.33 -25.28
C GLU A 33 26.68 7.80 -25.04
N PRO A 34 25.83 6.97 -24.41
CA PRO A 34 24.48 7.39 -24.02
C PRO A 34 24.49 8.59 -23.06
N ALA A 35 23.44 9.42 -23.11
CA ALA A 35 23.33 10.64 -22.28
C ALA A 35 23.55 10.41 -20.77
N LEU A 36 23.06 9.29 -20.22
CA LEU A 36 23.27 8.94 -18.81
C LEU A 36 24.74 8.66 -18.47
N VAL A 37 25.50 8.15 -19.43
CA VAL A 37 26.94 7.87 -19.28
C VAL A 37 27.73 9.17 -19.41
N GLN A 38 27.38 10.04 -20.38
CA GLN A 38 27.98 11.38 -20.52
C GLN A 38 27.82 12.24 -19.26
N LEU A 39 26.61 12.25 -18.66
CA LEU A 39 26.34 12.94 -17.38
C LEU A 39 27.22 12.40 -16.25
N GLN A 40 27.43 11.09 -16.24
CA GLN A 40 28.22 10.42 -15.22
C GLN A 40 29.72 10.66 -15.42
N LEU A 41 30.20 10.70 -16.68
CA LEU A 41 31.54 11.09 -17.07
C LEU A 41 31.85 12.51 -16.64
N LEU A 42 30.98 13.47 -17.00
CA LEU A 42 31.10 14.86 -16.59
C LEU A 42 31.27 14.98 -15.07
N THR A 43 30.39 14.30 -14.31
CA THR A 43 30.46 14.35 -12.83
C THR A 43 31.71 13.64 -12.28
N ALA A 44 32.13 12.51 -12.87
CA ALA A 44 33.31 11.78 -12.43
C ALA A 44 34.61 12.55 -12.69
N THR A 45 34.74 13.20 -13.85
CA THR A 45 35.88 14.04 -14.20
C THR A 45 35.98 15.27 -13.29
N VAL A 46 34.85 15.91 -12.96
CA VAL A 46 34.81 17.00 -11.97
C VAL A 46 35.30 16.51 -10.60
N LYS A 47 34.84 15.34 -10.14
CA LYS A 47 35.28 14.77 -8.86
C LYS A 47 36.77 14.42 -8.85
N LEU A 48 37.27 13.85 -9.94
CA LEU A 48 38.69 13.54 -10.11
C LEU A 48 39.51 14.82 -9.99
N PHE A 49 39.13 15.89 -10.70
CA PHE A 49 39.82 17.19 -10.63
C PHE A 49 39.79 17.79 -9.21
N LEU A 50 38.66 17.76 -8.52
CA LEU A 50 38.52 18.29 -7.17
C LEU A 50 39.34 17.51 -6.12
N LYS A 51 39.55 16.21 -6.33
CA LYS A 51 40.36 15.36 -5.44
C LYS A 51 41.86 15.39 -5.78
N LYS A 52 42.19 15.40 -7.07
CA LYS A 52 43.55 15.39 -7.63
C LYS A 52 43.69 16.50 -8.68
N PRO A 53 44.01 17.75 -8.30
CA PRO A 53 44.14 18.85 -9.25
C PRO A 53 45.51 18.81 -9.97
N THR A 54 45.81 17.70 -10.64
CA THR A 54 47.03 17.51 -11.46
C THR A 54 46.78 17.94 -12.92
N GLU A 55 47.85 18.04 -13.73
CA GLU A 55 47.74 18.48 -15.12
C GLU A 55 46.83 17.59 -15.99
N GLY A 56 46.83 16.27 -15.77
CA GLY A 56 45.96 15.34 -16.51
C GLY A 56 44.46 15.63 -16.30
N PRO A 57 43.94 15.55 -15.07
CA PRO A 57 42.56 15.92 -14.74
C PRO A 57 42.16 17.35 -15.17
N GLN A 58 43.10 18.30 -15.21
CA GLN A 58 42.87 19.64 -15.76
C GLN A 58 42.58 19.65 -17.26
N GLN A 59 43.30 18.83 -18.05
CA GLN A 59 43.02 18.68 -19.47
C GLN A 59 41.69 17.95 -19.70
N MET A 60 41.43 16.91 -18.91
CA MET A 60 40.19 16.14 -18.98
C MET A 60 38.97 16.98 -18.66
N ILE A 61 39.02 17.86 -17.65
CA ILE A 61 37.89 18.74 -17.32
C ILE A 61 37.62 19.73 -18.45
N GLN A 62 38.66 20.24 -19.11
CA GLN A 62 38.50 21.13 -20.25
C GLN A 62 37.88 20.39 -21.45
N ALA A 63 38.34 19.18 -21.74
CA ALA A 63 37.82 18.34 -22.81
C ALA A 63 36.35 17.96 -22.58
N VAL A 64 36.01 17.47 -21.39
CA VAL A 64 34.62 17.05 -21.09
C VAL A 64 33.65 18.23 -21.07
N LEU A 65 34.07 19.41 -20.59
CA LEU A 65 33.23 20.62 -20.64
C LEU A 65 33.03 21.10 -22.08
N ASN A 66 34.05 21.01 -22.94
CA ASN A 66 33.92 21.34 -24.35
C ASN A 66 32.95 20.38 -25.06
N ASN A 67 33.17 19.06 -24.93
CA ASN A 67 32.31 18.04 -25.52
C ASN A 67 30.85 18.16 -25.02
N ALA A 68 30.66 18.44 -23.73
CA ALA A 68 29.33 18.59 -23.15
C ALA A 68 28.61 19.88 -23.61
N THR A 69 29.34 20.95 -23.97
CA THR A 69 28.75 22.25 -24.35
C THR A 69 28.59 22.45 -25.86
N VAL A 70 29.50 21.88 -26.65
CA VAL A 70 29.58 22.07 -28.11
C VAL A 70 29.04 20.87 -28.87
N GLU A 71 29.49 19.66 -28.51
CA GLU A 71 29.22 18.43 -29.27
C GLU A 71 27.94 17.70 -28.83
N THR A 72 27.25 18.20 -27.79
CA THR A 72 26.06 17.53 -27.24
C THR A 72 24.77 18.33 -27.41
N ASP A 73 23.74 17.65 -27.91
CA ASP A 73 22.40 18.22 -28.07
C ASP A 73 21.54 18.18 -26.80
N ASN A 74 21.88 17.34 -25.82
CA ASN A 74 21.11 17.19 -24.59
C ASN A 74 21.16 18.48 -23.73
N PRO A 75 20.03 19.17 -23.50
CA PRO A 75 20.01 20.42 -22.75
C PRO A 75 20.37 20.23 -21.26
N ASP A 76 20.04 19.09 -20.65
CA ASP A 76 20.35 18.78 -19.24
C ASP A 76 21.86 18.64 -19.04
N LEU A 77 22.53 17.93 -19.95
CA LEU A 77 23.99 17.80 -19.91
C LEU A 77 24.68 19.15 -20.07
N ARG A 78 24.23 19.96 -21.03
CA ARG A 78 24.76 21.32 -21.27
C ARG A 78 24.62 22.21 -20.06
N ASP A 79 23.43 22.27 -19.47
CA ASP A 79 23.18 23.10 -18.28
C ASP A 79 24.08 22.66 -17.12
N ARG A 80 24.16 21.36 -16.87
CA ARG A 80 25.01 20.81 -15.82
C ARG A 80 26.50 21.09 -16.04
N ALA A 81 26.97 21.06 -17.30
CA ALA A 81 28.34 21.46 -17.64
C ALA A 81 28.60 22.94 -17.36
N TYR A 82 27.65 23.83 -17.69
CA TYR A 82 27.76 25.26 -17.33
C TYR A 82 27.78 25.48 -15.82
N ILE A 83 26.96 24.75 -15.05
CA ILE A 83 26.96 24.82 -13.59
C ILE A 83 28.33 24.44 -13.04
N TYR A 84 28.89 23.29 -13.46
CA TYR A 84 30.22 22.89 -13.03
C TYR A 84 31.30 23.88 -13.48
N TRP A 85 31.25 24.38 -14.70
CA TRP A 85 32.21 25.36 -15.18
C TRP A 85 32.20 26.64 -14.34
N ARG A 86 31.01 27.18 -14.03
CA ARG A 86 30.87 28.37 -13.17
C ARG A 86 31.36 28.09 -11.75
N LEU A 87 31.00 26.94 -11.19
CA LEU A 87 31.37 26.55 -9.83
C LEU A 87 32.90 26.44 -9.69
N LEU A 88 33.54 25.70 -10.61
CA LEU A 88 34.99 25.51 -10.64
C LEU A 88 35.76 26.81 -10.91
N SER A 89 35.20 27.71 -11.75
CA SER A 89 35.86 28.99 -12.09
C SER A 89 35.67 30.08 -11.04
N THR A 90 34.63 29.98 -10.20
CA THR A 90 34.33 30.99 -9.17
C THR A 90 35.05 30.67 -7.87
N ASP A 91 34.88 29.45 -7.35
CA ASP A 91 35.48 29.03 -6.09
C ASP A 91 35.65 27.50 -6.04
N PRO A 92 36.89 26.98 -6.19
CA PRO A 92 37.15 25.55 -6.16
C PRO A 92 36.97 24.92 -4.76
N GLU A 93 37.08 25.69 -3.67
CA GLU A 93 36.86 25.16 -2.33
C GLU A 93 35.36 24.97 -2.07
N ALA A 94 34.52 25.96 -2.41
CA ALA A 94 33.06 25.78 -2.38
C ALA A 94 32.60 24.66 -3.34
N ALA A 95 33.29 24.47 -4.47
CA ALA A 95 33.02 23.36 -5.38
C ALA A 95 33.23 21.99 -4.71
N LYS A 96 34.27 21.84 -3.88
CA LYS A 96 34.49 20.60 -3.11
C LYS A 96 33.35 20.37 -2.14
N ASP A 97 32.96 21.37 -1.37
CA ASP A 97 31.90 21.25 -0.36
C ASP A 97 30.56 20.85 -0.99
N VAL A 98 30.25 21.37 -2.17
CA VAL A 98 28.98 21.05 -2.87
C VAL A 98 29.04 19.69 -3.57
N VAL A 99 30.12 19.38 -4.27
CA VAL A 99 30.21 18.19 -5.15
C VAL A 99 30.64 16.93 -4.40
N LEU A 100 31.46 17.09 -3.36
CA LEU A 100 31.99 16.01 -2.51
C LEU A 100 31.25 15.90 -1.17
N ALA A 101 30.12 16.60 -1.01
CA ALA A 101 29.26 16.50 0.17
C ALA A 101 28.93 15.04 0.52
N GLU A 102 28.86 14.74 1.82
CA GLU A 102 28.37 13.46 2.30
C GLU A 102 26.92 13.27 1.86
N LYS A 103 26.70 12.22 1.07
CA LYS A 103 25.35 11.90 0.59
C LYS A 103 24.59 11.16 1.69
N PRO A 104 23.31 11.45 1.89
CA PRO A 104 22.50 10.71 2.84
C PRO A 104 22.48 9.23 2.46
N VAL A 105 22.50 8.37 3.48
CA VAL A 105 22.41 6.92 3.29
C VAL A 105 21.06 6.60 2.65
N ILE A 106 21.09 6.04 1.44
CA ILE A 106 19.89 5.56 0.76
C ILE A 106 19.42 4.31 1.49
N SER A 107 18.21 4.35 2.06
CA SER A 107 17.56 3.16 2.61
C SER A 107 16.99 2.32 1.47
N ASP A 108 16.94 0.99 1.65
CA ASP A 108 16.34 0.11 0.63
C ASP A 108 14.81 0.17 0.71
N ASP A 109 14.23 1.01 -0.13
CA ASP A 109 12.78 1.17 -0.26
C ASP A 109 12.22 0.34 -1.43
N SER A 110 13.02 -0.52 -2.07
CA SER A 110 12.65 -1.23 -3.31
C SER A 110 11.40 -2.10 -3.16
N ASN A 111 11.14 -2.58 -1.94
CA ASN A 111 9.98 -3.40 -1.60
C ASN A 111 8.96 -2.67 -0.71
N GLN A 112 9.15 -1.38 -0.45
CA GLN A 112 8.18 -0.60 0.31
C GLN A 112 7.07 -0.12 -0.63
N LEU A 113 5.85 -0.54 -0.32
CA LEU A 113 4.65 -0.01 -0.95
C LEU A 113 4.19 1.20 -0.15
N ASP A 114 3.75 2.24 -0.86
CA ASP A 114 3.07 3.37 -0.21
C ASP A 114 1.89 2.85 0.63
N SER A 115 1.70 3.38 1.83
CA SER A 115 0.70 2.88 2.78
C SER A 115 -0.72 2.95 2.20
N SER A 116 -1.03 3.99 1.41
CA SER A 116 -2.34 4.11 0.79
C SER A 116 -2.58 3.05 -0.29
N LEU A 117 -1.54 2.78 -1.10
CA LEU A 117 -1.59 1.71 -2.09
C LEU A 117 -1.68 0.34 -1.42
N LEU A 118 -0.98 0.13 -0.30
CA LEU A 118 -1.04 -1.13 0.44
C LEU A 118 -2.45 -1.40 0.97
N ASP A 119 -3.11 -0.41 1.58
CA ASP A 119 -4.49 -0.54 2.06
C ASP A 119 -5.45 -0.88 0.93
N GLU A 120 -5.27 -0.26 -0.24
CA GLU A 120 -6.06 -0.53 -1.43
C GLU A 120 -5.81 -1.93 -2.00
N LEU A 121 -4.56 -2.39 -2.02
CA LEU A 121 -4.20 -3.74 -2.45
C LEU A 121 -4.71 -4.80 -1.46
N LEU A 122 -4.72 -4.50 -0.15
CA LEU A 122 -5.28 -5.36 0.88
C LEU A 122 -6.80 -5.50 0.73
N ALA A 123 -7.50 -4.40 0.42
CA ALA A 123 -8.93 -4.43 0.10
C ALA A 123 -9.22 -5.29 -1.16
N ASN A 124 -8.27 -5.35 -2.08
CA ASN A 124 -8.36 -6.04 -3.36
C ASN A 124 -7.49 -7.31 -3.45
N ILE A 125 -7.15 -7.92 -2.32
CA ILE A 125 -6.19 -9.04 -2.23
C ILE A 125 -6.59 -10.26 -3.09
N SER A 126 -7.88 -10.43 -3.37
CA SER A 126 -8.43 -11.49 -4.20
C SER A 126 -8.52 -11.16 -5.69
N THR A 127 -7.87 -10.09 -6.15
CA THR A 127 -7.95 -9.59 -7.53
C THR A 127 -6.57 -9.51 -8.21
N LEU A 128 -6.56 -9.27 -9.53
CA LEU A 128 -5.32 -9.05 -10.28
C LEU A 128 -4.51 -7.84 -9.75
N SER A 129 -5.16 -6.85 -9.14
CA SER A 129 -4.50 -5.70 -8.52
C SER A 129 -3.42 -6.11 -7.53
N SER A 130 -3.74 -7.07 -6.66
CA SER A 130 -2.80 -7.60 -5.67
C SER A 130 -1.65 -8.40 -6.29
N VAL A 131 -1.85 -9.06 -7.43
CA VAL A 131 -0.81 -9.86 -8.09
C VAL A 131 0.20 -8.97 -8.81
N TYR A 132 -0.27 -7.87 -9.38
CA TYR A 132 0.55 -6.95 -10.17
C TYR A 132 1.03 -5.72 -9.38
N HIS A 133 0.67 -5.61 -8.10
CA HIS A 133 0.94 -4.45 -7.23
C HIS A 133 0.54 -3.12 -7.88
N LYS A 134 -0.65 -3.12 -8.50
CA LYS A 134 -1.21 -1.93 -9.16
C LYS A 134 -2.64 -1.70 -8.67
N PRO A 135 -3.07 -0.43 -8.57
CA PRO A 135 -4.44 -0.13 -8.19
C PRO A 135 -5.42 -0.63 -9.26
N PRO A 136 -6.67 -0.97 -8.91
CA PRO A 136 -7.69 -1.47 -9.85
C PRO A 136 -7.91 -0.59 -11.08
N GLU A 137 -7.75 0.73 -10.96
CA GLU A 137 -7.89 1.71 -12.05
C GLU A 137 -6.87 1.48 -13.16
N ALA A 138 -5.70 0.90 -12.84
CA ALA A 138 -4.68 0.57 -13.83
C ALA A 138 -5.12 -0.53 -14.81
N PHE A 139 -6.16 -1.30 -14.47
CA PHE A 139 -6.69 -2.40 -15.29
C PHE A 139 -7.91 -1.98 -16.11
N VAL A 140 -8.55 -0.87 -15.77
CA VAL A 140 -9.70 -0.36 -16.53
C VAL A 140 -9.21 0.71 -17.49
N SER A 141 -8.84 0.29 -18.70
CA SER A 141 -8.82 1.22 -19.83
C SER A 141 -10.20 1.86 -19.90
N ARG A 142 -10.30 3.19 -19.77
CA ARG A 142 -11.54 3.94 -20.00
C ARG A 142 -12.07 3.58 -21.39
N VAL A 143 -12.90 2.54 -21.47
CA VAL A 143 -13.81 2.34 -22.60
C VAL A 143 -14.75 3.51 -22.46
N LYS A 144 -14.49 4.55 -23.26
CA LYS A 144 -15.37 5.69 -23.42
C LYS A 144 -16.75 5.10 -23.70
N ALA A 145 -17.60 5.09 -22.68
CA ALA A 145 -18.95 4.58 -22.81
C ALA A 145 -19.61 5.42 -23.90
N ALA A 146 -19.80 4.82 -25.08
CA ALA A 146 -20.72 5.36 -26.06
C ALA A 146 -22.07 5.48 -25.32
N PRO A 147 -22.75 6.65 -25.36
CA PRO A 147 -24.04 6.78 -24.72
C PRO A 147 -24.98 5.78 -25.37
N ARG A 148 -25.47 4.81 -24.59
CA ARG A 148 -26.68 4.08 -24.95
C ARG A 148 -27.83 5.05 -24.76
N VAL A 149 -28.45 5.43 -25.87
CA VAL A 149 -29.72 6.14 -25.88
C VAL A 149 -30.77 5.04 -25.94
N ASP A 150 -31.43 4.78 -24.83
CA ASP A 150 -32.69 4.03 -24.83
C ASP A 150 -33.75 4.91 -24.16
N ASP A 151 -34.84 5.07 -24.90
CA ASP A 151 -36.23 5.33 -24.50
C ASP A 151 -36.63 6.72 -23.97
N GLU A 152 -37.15 7.58 -24.87
CA GLU A 152 -38.31 8.43 -24.57
C GLU A 152 -39.36 8.43 -25.70
N GLU A 153 -40.60 8.55 -25.26
CA GLU A 153 -41.89 8.22 -25.84
C GLU A 153 -42.47 9.30 -26.81
N PHE A 154 -43.11 8.84 -27.89
CA PHE A 154 -44.14 9.49 -28.75
C PHE A 154 -44.06 11.00 -29.12
N ALA A 155 -43.93 11.29 -30.44
CA ALA A 155 -44.89 12.13 -31.19
C ALA A 155 -44.62 12.16 -32.72
N ASP A 156 -45.71 11.91 -33.46
CA ASP A 156 -46.18 12.55 -34.70
C ASP A 156 -45.44 12.42 -36.06
N ALA A 157 -46.20 11.87 -37.01
CA ALA A 157 -46.26 12.07 -38.46
C ALA A 157 -44.99 12.44 -39.27
N GLY A 158 -44.58 11.54 -40.16
CA GLY A 158 -43.63 11.84 -41.24
C GLY A 158 -43.71 10.83 -42.39
N GLU A 159 -44.34 11.26 -43.47
CA GLU A 159 -44.49 10.59 -44.76
C GLU A 159 -43.15 10.60 -45.56
N THR A 160 -42.95 9.57 -46.37
CA THR A 160 -42.03 9.48 -47.54
C THR A 160 -40.50 9.44 -47.33
N GLY A 161 -39.86 8.50 -48.03
CA GLY A 161 -38.66 8.87 -48.83
C GLY A 161 -37.42 7.97 -48.76
N TYR A 162 -37.40 6.93 -49.61
CA TYR A 162 -36.27 6.31 -50.34
C TYR A 162 -34.78 6.67 -50.06
N SER A 163 -33.96 5.60 -50.14
CA SER A 163 -32.55 5.52 -50.61
C SER A 163 -31.44 6.13 -49.74
N GLU A 164 -30.19 5.67 -49.70
CA GLU A 164 -29.43 4.53 -50.26
C GLU A 164 -28.01 4.70 -49.67
N SER A 165 -27.36 3.63 -49.21
CA SER A 165 -25.90 3.63 -48.98
C SER A 165 -25.20 3.62 -50.35
N PRO A 166 -24.03 4.26 -50.58
CA PRO A 166 -22.80 3.52 -50.26
C PRO A 166 -21.50 4.33 -50.03
N SER A 167 -20.65 3.76 -49.17
CA SER A 167 -19.19 3.52 -49.29
C SER A 167 -18.16 4.59 -49.71
N GLN A 168 -16.96 4.38 -49.14
CA GLN A 168 -15.58 4.70 -49.58
C GLN A 168 -14.95 6.04 -49.16
N GLY A 169 -13.67 5.95 -48.77
CA GLY A 169 -12.73 7.06 -48.84
C GLY A 169 -11.62 7.01 -47.79
N LEU A 170 -10.45 6.54 -48.21
CA LEU A 170 -9.17 6.60 -47.50
C LEU A 170 -8.69 8.05 -47.34
N ASP A 171 -7.89 8.30 -46.31
CA ASP A 171 -6.53 8.86 -46.37
C ASP A 171 -6.19 9.76 -45.18
N GLY A 172 -4.97 9.56 -44.70
CA GLY A 172 -4.40 10.29 -43.57
C GLY A 172 -3.87 11.67 -43.95
N ALA A 173 -3.73 12.50 -42.93
CA ALA A 173 -2.65 13.47 -42.78
C ALA A 173 -2.82 14.17 -41.42
N SER A 174 -1.74 14.17 -40.62
CA SER A 174 -1.52 15.28 -39.68
C SER A 174 -1.25 16.56 -40.47
N PRO A 175 -1.51 17.74 -39.87
CA PRO A 175 -0.35 18.58 -39.58
C PRO A 175 -0.44 19.33 -38.25
N SER A 176 0.74 19.60 -37.73
CA SER A 176 1.07 20.48 -36.61
C SER A 176 0.90 21.97 -36.98
N SER A 177 0.63 22.82 -35.98
CA SER A 177 1.14 24.20 -35.76
C SER A 177 0.27 24.88 -34.69
N SER A 178 0.74 25.07 -33.46
CA SER A 178 1.59 26.17 -32.93
C SER A 178 0.83 27.46 -32.60
N THR A 179 1.34 28.15 -31.55
CA THR A 179 0.98 29.48 -30.99
C THR A 179 -0.09 29.38 -29.89
N GLY A 180 0.16 29.67 -28.60
CA GLY A 180 1.09 30.62 -27.99
C GLY A 180 0.31 31.84 -27.52
N ASN A 181 0.00 31.93 -26.21
CA ASN A 181 0.11 33.20 -25.49
C ASN A 181 -0.05 33.04 -23.96
N SER A 182 0.92 33.62 -23.27
CA SER A 182 0.96 33.93 -21.84
C SER A 182 0.02 35.08 -21.48
N SER A 183 -0.43 35.13 -20.21
CA SER A 183 -0.50 36.31 -19.32
C SER A 183 -1.17 35.88 -17.99
N ASN A 184 -0.46 35.79 -16.87
CA ASN A 184 -0.34 36.84 -15.83
C ASN A 184 -1.69 37.32 -15.28
N VAL A 185 -2.03 37.06 -14.00
CA VAL A 185 -2.10 37.99 -12.84
C VAL A 185 -2.34 37.16 -11.52
N PRO A 186 -2.28 37.68 -10.27
CA PRO A 186 -1.18 37.49 -9.34
C PRO A 186 -1.53 36.81 -8.00
N VAL A 187 -0.46 36.46 -7.28
CA VAL A 187 -0.37 35.94 -5.91
C VAL A 187 -0.82 36.99 -4.87
N LYS A 188 -1.48 36.54 -3.79
CA LYS A 188 -1.56 37.28 -2.52
C LYS A 188 -1.21 36.36 -1.34
N GLN A 189 -0.06 36.62 -0.74
CA GLN A 189 0.50 36.10 0.50
C GLN A 189 0.02 36.93 1.71
N PRO A 190 0.05 36.37 2.93
CA PRO A 190 0.94 36.89 3.99
C PRO A 190 1.65 35.72 4.73
N ALA A 191 2.98 35.63 4.82
CA ALA A 191 3.94 36.39 5.64
C ALA A 191 4.07 35.87 7.10
N ALA A 192 5.14 35.07 7.28
CA ALA A 192 6.04 34.83 8.42
C ALA A 192 5.68 35.29 9.86
N ALA A 193 5.90 34.37 10.82
CA ALA A 193 6.63 34.66 12.08
C ALA A 193 7.05 33.35 12.81
N ALA A 194 8.30 33.31 13.27
CA ALA A 194 8.82 32.53 14.41
C ALA A 194 9.60 33.53 15.31
N PRO A 195 10.02 33.27 16.58
CA PRO A 195 10.11 31.98 17.30
C PRO A 195 9.69 31.98 18.81
N ALA A 196 9.71 30.78 19.41
CA ALA A 196 10.00 30.35 20.81
C ALA A 196 9.42 31.06 22.06
N VAL A 197 8.70 30.30 22.91
CA VAL A 197 8.86 30.33 24.39
C VAL A 197 8.46 28.97 25.02
N ALA A 198 9.25 28.53 25.99
CA ALA A 198 9.04 27.33 26.82
C ALA A 198 8.49 27.71 28.21
N ALA A 199 7.73 26.79 28.85
CA ALA A 199 7.53 26.56 30.31
C ALA A 199 6.06 26.11 30.63
N PRO A 200 5.76 25.52 31.81
CA PRO A 200 6.51 24.55 32.60
C PRO A 200 5.66 23.30 32.98
N ILE A 201 6.33 22.31 33.55
CA ILE A 201 5.83 21.03 34.06
C ILE A 201 5.36 21.23 35.51
N PRO A 202 4.19 20.73 35.95
CA PRO A 202 3.89 20.59 37.37
C PRO A 202 4.30 19.20 37.87
N ASP A 203 5.31 19.21 38.73
CA ASP A 203 5.73 18.13 39.62
C ASP A 203 4.70 17.99 40.76
N LEU A 204 4.04 16.84 40.87
CA LEU A 204 3.16 16.49 42.00
C LEU A 204 3.64 15.19 42.67
N LEU A 205 4.93 15.12 42.96
CA LEU A 205 5.50 14.15 43.89
C LEU A 205 5.38 14.66 45.34
N GLY A 206 4.15 14.85 45.81
CA GLY A 206 3.86 15.52 47.09
C GLY A 206 2.76 14.90 47.96
N ASP A 207 2.03 13.89 47.51
CA ASP A 207 0.86 13.36 48.25
C ASP A 207 1.03 11.91 48.78
N LEU A 208 2.28 11.53 49.06
CA LEU A 208 2.66 10.19 49.56
C LEU A 208 2.61 10.05 51.10
N MET A 209 2.02 10.98 51.85
CA MET A 209 2.17 10.96 53.32
C MET A 209 0.90 11.28 54.08
N GLY A 210 -0.04 10.33 54.08
CA GLY A 210 -0.99 10.20 55.17
C GLY A 210 -2.40 9.87 54.71
N LEU A 211 -2.79 8.61 54.92
CA LEU A 211 -3.91 8.25 55.80
C LEU A 211 -4.26 6.78 55.53
N ASP A 212 -3.53 5.94 56.26
CA ASP A 212 -4.06 4.76 56.91
C ASP A 212 -5.52 4.96 57.38
N ASN A 213 -6.44 4.11 56.89
CA ASN A 213 -7.20 3.18 57.73
C ASN A 213 -8.39 2.59 56.93
N ALA A 214 -8.28 1.27 56.68
CA ALA A 214 -9.35 0.28 56.65
C ALA A 214 -10.71 0.63 56.02
N LEU A 215 -10.98 0.08 54.82
CA LEU A 215 -12.21 -0.66 54.55
C LEU A 215 -11.93 -1.82 53.58
N VAL A 216 -12.13 -3.04 54.09
CA VAL A 216 -12.18 -4.29 53.35
C VAL A 216 -13.52 -4.37 52.62
N LEU A 217 -13.51 -4.50 51.29
CA LEU A 217 -14.65 -4.95 50.50
C LEU A 217 -14.15 -5.82 49.32
N VAL A 218 -14.18 -7.13 49.60
CA VAL A 218 -14.62 -8.26 48.76
C VAL A 218 -14.06 -8.37 47.32
N ASP A 219 -13.18 -9.36 47.19
CA ASP A 219 -12.86 -10.21 46.04
C ASP A 219 -13.90 -10.19 44.89
N GLU A 220 -13.55 -9.54 43.78
CA GLU A 220 -14.29 -9.61 42.51
C GLU A 220 -13.55 -10.59 41.58
N PRO A 221 -14.21 -11.62 41.01
CA PRO A 221 -13.53 -12.60 40.19
C PRO A 221 -13.09 -11.96 38.88
N THR A 222 -11.78 -11.94 38.67
CA THR A 222 -11.08 -11.56 37.43
C THR A 222 -11.78 -12.13 36.18
N ALA A 223 -12.53 -11.30 35.48
CA ALA A 223 -12.92 -11.55 34.09
C ALA A 223 -11.69 -11.31 33.20
N SER A 224 -11.28 -12.33 32.45
CA SER A 224 -10.14 -12.28 31.53
C SER A 224 -10.36 -11.19 30.46
N SER A 225 -9.74 -10.03 30.66
CA SER A 225 -9.86 -8.87 29.76
C SER A 225 -8.93 -9.03 28.55
N GLY A 226 -9.38 -9.77 27.53
CA GLY A 226 -8.84 -9.63 26.19
C GLY A 226 -9.27 -8.31 25.53
N PRO A 227 -8.72 -7.93 24.36
CA PRO A 227 -9.17 -6.76 23.61
C PRO A 227 -10.68 -6.81 23.33
N PRO A 228 -11.34 -5.64 23.18
CA PRO A 228 -12.78 -5.57 22.94
C PRO A 228 -13.15 -6.25 21.62
N LEU A 229 -14.10 -7.19 21.68
CA LEU A 229 -14.61 -7.91 20.51
C LEU A 229 -15.66 -7.05 19.76
N PRO A 230 -15.71 -7.11 18.42
CA PRO A 230 -16.75 -6.41 17.66
C PRO A 230 -18.12 -7.05 17.89
N VAL A 231 -19.15 -6.21 18.01
CA VAL A 231 -20.54 -6.67 18.23
C VAL A 231 -21.09 -7.26 16.94
N VAL A 232 -21.52 -8.51 16.97
CA VAL A 232 -22.12 -9.25 15.85
C VAL A 232 -23.64 -9.42 16.00
N LEU A 233 -24.15 -9.36 17.23
CA LEU A 233 -25.58 -9.26 17.54
C LEU A 233 -25.79 -8.18 18.61
N PRO A 234 -26.37 -7.01 18.27
CA PRO A 234 -26.71 -5.99 19.24
C PRO A 234 -27.83 -6.43 20.19
N SER A 235 -27.80 -5.96 21.45
CA SER A 235 -28.84 -6.25 22.45
C SER A 235 -30.24 -5.81 22.03
N THR A 236 -30.35 -4.76 21.21
CA THR A 236 -31.63 -4.28 20.67
C THR A 236 -32.28 -5.30 19.74
N THR A 237 -31.50 -5.98 18.90
CA THR A 237 -31.97 -7.04 18.01
C THR A 237 -32.12 -8.36 18.75
N GLY A 238 -31.18 -8.69 19.65
CA GLY A 238 -31.16 -9.93 20.43
C GLY A 238 -32.09 -9.96 21.64
N GLN A 239 -33.04 -9.03 21.75
CA GLN A 239 -34.00 -8.92 22.87
C GLN A 239 -33.30 -8.98 24.25
N GLY A 240 -32.25 -8.17 24.41
CA GLY A 240 -31.43 -8.07 25.61
C GLY A 240 -30.19 -8.96 25.61
N LEU A 241 -30.06 -9.93 24.70
CA LEU A 241 -28.80 -10.66 24.50
C LEU A 241 -27.89 -9.90 23.52
N GLN A 242 -26.67 -9.57 23.95
CA GLN A 242 -25.63 -9.06 23.06
C GLN A 242 -24.57 -10.13 22.83
N ILE A 243 -24.12 -10.26 21.57
CA ILE A 243 -23.04 -11.16 21.18
C ILE A 243 -21.95 -10.35 20.48
N SER A 244 -20.72 -10.54 20.94
CA SER A 244 -19.53 -10.00 20.29
C SER A 244 -18.60 -11.14 19.95
N ALA A 245 -18.02 -11.15 18.76
CA ALA A 245 -17.20 -12.28 18.32
C ALA A 245 -16.13 -11.90 17.29
N GLN A 246 -15.06 -12.70 17.23
CA GLN A 246 -14.04 -12.58 16.19
C GLN A 246 -13.35 -13.93 15.97
N LEU A 247 -12.93 -14.21 14.73
CA LEU A 247 -11.99 -15.29 14.47
C LEU A 247 -10.58 -14.91 14.88
N VAL A 248 -9.91 -15.80 15.60
CA VAL A 248 -8.51 -15.65 16.02
C VAL A 248 -7.75 -16.94 15.73
N ARG A 249 -6.47 -16.79 15.38
CA ARG A 249 -5.55 -17.92 15.25
C ARG A 249 -4.63 -17.93 16.47
N ARG A 250 -4.53 -19.06 17.16
CA ARG A 250 -3.58 -19.28 18.26
C ARG A 250 -2.88 -20.62 18.05
N ASP A 251 -1.55 -20.62 18.05
CA ASP A 251 -0.72 -21.82 17.90
C ASP A 251 -1.09 -22.69 16.68
N GLY A 252 -1.44 -22.06 15.56
CA GLY A 252 -1.82 -22.75 14.32
C GLY A 252 -3.26 -23.28 14.27
N GLN A 253 -4.02 -23.18 15.37
CA GLN A 253 -5.42 -23.56 15.44
C GLN A 253 -6.32 -22.33 15.34
N ILE A 254 -7.44 -22.47 14.63
CA ILE A 254 -8.45 -21.41 14.48
C ILE A 254 -9.46 -21.54 15.62
N TYR A 255 -9.74 -20.42 16.29
CA TYR A 255 -10.76 -20.31 17.32
C TYR A 255 -11.76 -19.22 16.96
N TYR A 256 -13.01 -19.41 17.39
CA TYR A 256 -14.04 -18.39 17.41
C TYR A 256 -14.12 -17.83 18.82
N ASP A 257 -13.55 -16.64 19.01
CA ASP A 257 -13.56 -15.92 20.28
C ASP A 257 -14.89 -15.17 20.40
N ILE A 258 -15.75 -15.63 21.30
CA ILE A 258 -17.14 -15.15 21.41
C ILE A 258 -17.46 -14.80 22.86
N SER A 259 -18.13 -13.66 23.03
CA SER A 259 -18.62 -13.15 24.30
C SER A 259 -20.12 -12.91 24.24
N PHE A 260 -20.80 -13.28 25.31
CA PHE A 260 -22.22 -13.11 25.52
C PHE A 260 -22.45 -12.18 26.69
N GLU A 261 -23.40 -11.25 26.56
CA GLU A 261 -23.80 -10.34 27.61
C GLU A 261 -25.32 -10.39 27.77
N ASN A 262 -25.77 -10.66 29.00
CA ASN A 262 -27.17 -10.82 29.31
C ASN A 262 -27.77 -9.52 29.87
N GLY A 263 -28.38 -8.72 29.01
CA GLY A 263 -29.18 -7.55 29.39
C GLY A 263 -30.66 -7.87 29.68
N THR A 264 -31.05 -9.14 29.78
CA THR A 264 -32.42 -9.55 30.11
C THR A 264 -32.65 -9.61 31.62
N GLN A 265 -33.90 -9.79 32.05
CA GLN A 265 -34.25 -9.99 33.47
C GLN A 265 -34.18 -11.46 33.93
N GLY A 266 -33.94 -12.41 33.01
CA GLY A 266 -33.89 -13.84 33.29
C GLY A 266 -32.49 -14.42 33.16
N VAL A 267 -32.28 -15.60 33.74
CA VAL A 267 -31.04 -16.37 33.52
C VAL A 267 -31.07 -16.98 32.12
N LEU A 268 -29.98 -16.85 31.37
CA LEU A 268 -29.82 -17.46 30.05
C LEU A 268 -28.85 -18.65 30.14
N ASP A 269 -29.27 -19.82 29.67
CA ASP A 269 -28.45 -21.03 29.69
C ASP A 269 -28.65 -21.93 28.45
N GLY A 270 -27.86 -22.99 28.36
CA GLY A 270 -27.98 -23.96 27.25
C GLY A 270 -27.59 -23.40 25.89
N PHE A 271 -26.60 -22.50 25.85
CA PHE A 271 -26.13 -21.89 24.61
C PHE A 271 -25.62 -22.94 23.62
N MET A 272 -26.14 -22.88 22.39
CA MET A 272 -25.72 -23.70 21.26
C MET A 272 -25.42 -22.80 20.08
N ILE A 273 -24.45 -23.20 19.26
CA ILE A 273 -24.00 -22.47 18.08
C ILE A 273 -23.90 -23.40 16.88
N GLN A 274 -24.28 -22.88 15.71
CA GLN A 274 -24.13 -23.57 14.44
C GLN A 274 -23.64 -22.59 13.38
N PHE A 275 -22.73 -23.07 12.54
CA PHE A 275 -22.24 -22.35 11.38
C PHE A 275 -22.89 -22.92 10.13
N ASN A 276 -23.41 -22.05 9.26
CA ASN A 276 -23.84 -22.46 7.93
C ASN A 276 -22.64 -22.82 7.05
N LYS A 277 -22.93 -23.47 5.92
CA LYS A 277 -21.93 -23.72 4.88
C LYS A 277 -21.24 -22.42 4.49
N ASN A 278 -19.91 -22.43 4.47
CA ASN A 278 -19.10 -21.27 4.11
C ASN A 278 -17.98 -21.70 3.17
N THR A 279 -17.37 -20.74 2.48
CA THR A 279 -16.33 -20.98 1.47
C THR A 279 -15.14 -21.78 2.01
N PHE A 280 -14.83 -21.63 3.29
CA PHE A 280 -13.67 -22.27 3.92
C PHE A 280 -14.02 -23.60 4.60
N GLY A 281 -15.29 -24.01 4.63
CA GLY A 281 -15.74 -25.20 5.33
C GLY A 281 -15.57 -25.14 6.84
N LEU A 282 -15.46 -23.95 7.44
CA LEU A 282 -15.32 -23.81 8.90
C LEU A 282 -16.58 -24.27 9.62
N ALA A 283 -16.41 -25.06 10.68
CA ALA A 283 -17.49 -25.49 11.56
C ALA A 283 -17.01 -25.50 13.02
N ALA A 284 -17.97 -25.54 13.95
CA ALA A 284 -17.68 -25.72 15.37
C ALA A 284 -17.02 -27.10 15.59
N GLY A 285 -15.86 -27.11 16.25
CA GLY A 285 -15.14 -28.34 16.62
C GLY A 285 -15.71 -29.08 17.82
N GLY A 286 -16.67 -28.48 18.53
CA GLY A 286 -17.31 -29.05 19.71
C GLY A 286 -18.48 -28.20 20.21
N PRO A 287 -19.12 -28.59 21.32
CA PRO A 287 -20.17 -27.80 21.94
C PRO A 287 -19.63 -26.51 22.55
N LEU A 288 -20.44 -25.45 22.48
CA LEU A 288 -20.13 -24.15 23.05
C LEU A 288 -20.13 -24.24 24.59
N GLN A 289 -19.02 -23.87 25.22
CA GLN A 289 -18.86 -23.90 26.68
C GLN A 289 -19.11 -22.51 27.26
N VAL A 290 -20.38 -22.23 27.59
CA VAL A 290 -20.81 -20.97 28.22
C VAL A 290 -21.58 -21.30 29.50
N PRO A 291 -21.14 -20.79 30.67
CA PRO A 291 -21.87 -20.99 31.91
C PRO A 291 -23.21 -20.22 31.90
N PRO A 292 -24.19 -20.59 32.74
CA PRO A 292 -25.43 -19.84 32.87
C PRO A 292 -25.19 -18.36 33.19
N LEU A 293 -25.79 -17.47 32.40
CA LEU A 293 -25.61 -16.03 32.52
C LEU A 293 -26.74 -15.41 33.34
N GLN A 294 -26.39 -14.82 34.48
CA GLN A 294 -27.30 -14.01 35.28
C GLN A 294 -27.62 -12.67 34.59
N PRO A 295 -28.75 -12.02 34.90
CA PRO A 295 -29.03 -10.64 34.47
C PRO A 295 -27.86 -9.69 34.77
N GLY A 296 -27.42 -8.93 33.76
CA GLY A 296 -26.29 -8.01 33.83
C GLY A 296 -24.90 -8.64 33.77
N SER A 297 -24.80 -9.97 33.66
CA SER A 297 -23.51 -10.67 33.58
C SER A 297 -23.08 -10.97 32.14
N SER A 298 -21.80 -11.25 31.96
CA SER A 298 -21.22 -11.66 30.68
C SER A 298 -20.29 -12.87 30.84
N ALA A 299 -20.10 -13.63 29.77
CA ALA A 299 -19.08 -14.67 29.68
C ALA A 299 -18.46 -14.72 28.29
N ARG A 300 -17.15 -14.94 28.26
CA ARG A 300 -16.34 -15.07 27.04
C ARG A 300 -15.76 -16.47 26.96
N THR A 301 -15.76 -17.06 25.78
CA THR A 301 -15.26 -18.42 25.54
C THR A 301 -14.57 -18.52 24.18
N LEU A 302 -13.66 -19.48 24.06
CA LEU A 302 -12.92 -19.78 22.83
C LEU A 302 -13.42 -21.11 22.26
N LEU A 303 -14.17 -21.05 21.17
CA LEU A 303 -14.65 -22.23 20.48
C LEU A 303 -13.64 -22.67 19.42
N ALA A 304 -13.07 -23.87 19.56
CA ALA A 304 -12.19 -24.43 18.54
C ALA A 304 -12.97 -24.66 17.22
N MET A 305 -12.39 -24.21 16.11
CA MET A 305 -12.98 -24.35 14.77
C MET A 305 -12.27 -25.45 13.98
N VAL A 306 -13.03 -26.20 13.20
CA VAL A 306 -12.51 -27.30 12.36
C VAL A 306 -12.91 -27.11 10.91
N PHE A 307 -12.10 -27.65 10.00
CA PHE A 307 -12.44 -27.72 8.59
C PHE A 307 -13.30 -28.95 8.33
N SER A 308 -14.52 -28.71 7.85
CA SER A 308 -15.52 -29.70 7.47
C SER A 308 -15.72 -29.69 5.95
N GLN A 309 -16.25 -30.78 5.39
CA GLN A 309 -16.58 -30.87 3.95
C GLN A 309 -17.84 -30.06 3.56
N ASN A 310 -18.39 -29.27 4.48
CA ASN A 310 -19.59 -28.46 4.27
C ASN A 310 -19.28 -27.08 3.66
N VAL A 311 -18.70 -27.09 2.46
CA VAL A 311 -18.36 -25.86 1.72
C VAL A 311 -19.58 -25.34 0.95
N SER A 312 -19.82 -24.03 0.97
CA SER A 312 -20.91 -23.40 0.20
C SER A 312 -20.53 -23.28 -1.29
N PRO A 313 -21.42 -23.64 -2.23
CA PRO A 313 -21.20 -23.36 -3.65
C PRO A 313 -21.36 -21.86 -3.94
N GLY A 314 -20.46 -21.29 -4.74
CA GLY A 314 -20.54 -19.89 -5.17
C GLY A 314 -19.21 -19.15 -5.08
N ALA A 315 -19.27 -17.84 -5.34
CA ALA A 315 -18.11 -16.98 -5.23
C ALA A 315 -17.57 -16.97 -3.78
N PRO A 316 -16.25 -17.05 -3.61
CA PRO A 316 -15.62 -17.05 -2.29
C PRO A 316 -15.95 -15.76 -1.54
N ASN A 317 -16.44 -15.87 -0.30
CA ASN A 317 -16.67 -14.73 0.56
C ASN A 317 -16.20 -15.00 1.99
N LEU A 318 -15.97 -13.93 2.75
CA LEU A 318 -15.50 -13.99 4.14
C LEU A 318 -16.62 -13.94 5.16
N LEU A 319 -17.87 -14.08 4.72
CA LEU A 319 -19.03 -13.92 5.55
C LEU A 319 -19.41 -15.27 6.16
N LEU A 320 -19.31 -15.36 7.48
CA LEU A 320 -19.76 -16.51 8.25
C LEU A 320 -21.18 -16.25 8.74
N GLN A 321 -22.12 -17.06 8.25
CA GLN A 321 -23.47 -17.06 8.77
C GLN A 321 -23.54 -17.98 9.99
N VAL A 322 -23.94 -17.42 11.12
CA VAL A 322 -23.93 -18.08 12.43
C VAL A 322 -25.35 -18.05 13.00
N ALA A 323 -25.74 -19.17 13.60
CA ALA A 323 -26.97 -19.31 14.38
C ALA A 323 -26.63 -19.61 15.83
N VAL A 324 -27.18 -18.85 16.77
CA VAL A 324 -27.06 -19.08 18.21
C VAL A 324 -28.43 -19.27 18.82
N LYS A 325 -28.58 -20.22 19.73
CA LYS A 325 -29.79 -20.37 20.54
C LYS A 325 -29.44 -20.61 22.00
N ASN A 326 -30.38 -20.28 22.89
CA ASN A 326 -30.38 -20.67 24.30
C ASN A 326 -31.74 -21.31 24.62
N ASN A 327 -31.96 -21.69 25.88
CA ASN A 327 -33.20 -22.37 26.28
C ASN A 327 -34.41 -21.44 26.41
N GLN A 328 -34.19 -20.14 26.62
CA GLN A 328 -35.23 -19.16 26.97
C GLN A 328 -35.70 -18.31 25.78
N GLN A 329 -34.90 -18.22 24.72
CA GLN A 329 -35.09 -17.28 23.61
C GLN A 329 -35.08 -17.99 22.25
N PRO A 330 -35.63 -17.36 21.19
CA PRO A 330 -35.55 -17.89 19.83
C PRO A 330 -34.10 -18.00 19.33
N VAL A 331 -33.94 -18.71 18.20
CA VAL A 331 -32.66 -18.78 17.51
C VAL A 331 -32.34 -17.43 16.86
N TRP A 332 -31.14 -16.93 17.11
CA TRP A 332 -30.60 -15.70 16.54
C TRP A 332 -29.67 -16.02 15.38
N TYR A 333 -29.84 -15.32 14.26
CA TYR A 333 -28.99 -15.44 13.08
C TYR A 333 -28.23 -14.14 12.85
N PHE A 334 -26.93 -14.23 12.62
CA PHE A 334 -26.09 -13.08 12.30
C PHE A 334 -24.99 -13.46 11.30
N SER A 335 -24.40 -12.44 10.69
CA SER A 335 -23.29 -12.58 9.77
C SER A 335 -22.05 -11.94 10.38
N ASP A 336 -20.96 -12.70 10.42
CA ASP A 336 -19.66 -12.24 10.91
C ASP A 336 -18.66 -12.17 9.74
N LYS A 337 -17.99 -11.04 9.59
CA LYS A 337 -16.99 -10.82 8.53
C LYS A 337 -15.62 -11.27 9.07
N GLY A 338 -15.25 -12.50 8.75
CA GLY A 338 -13.96 -13.06 9.13
C GLY A 338 -12.81 -12.29 8.48
N SER A 339 -11.69 -12.17 9.19
CA SER A 339 -10.47 -11.61 8.61
C SER A 339 -9.61 -12.69 7.95
N LEU A 340 -9.11 -12.42 6.73
CA LEU A 340 -8.26 -13.35 5.98
C LEU A 340 -6.99 -13.75 6.73
N HIS A 341 -6.47 -12.88 7.61
CA HIS A 341 -5.23 -13.12 8.36
C HIS A 341 -5.26 -14.43 9.18
N VAL A 342 -6.44 -14.86 9.63
CA VAL A 342 -6.61 -16.08 10.45
C VAL A 342 -6.33 -17.36 9.66
N PHE A 343 -6.42 -17.29 8.33
CA PHE A 343 -6.20 -18.43 7.43
C PHE A 343 -4.75 -18.57 6.95
N PHE A 344 -3.90 -17.56 7.15
CA PHE A 344 -2.48 -17.64 6.81
C PHE A 344 -1.69 -18.29 7.95
N GLY A 345 -0.96 -19.36 7.66
CA GLY A 345 0.00 -19.98 8.58
C GLY A 345 1.42 -19.43 8.36
N GLU A 346 2.29 -19.55 9.37
CA GLU A 346 3.70 -19.08 9.35
C GLU A 346 4.62 -19.84 8.37
N GLY A 347 4.10 -20.80 7.62
CA GLY A 347 4.80 -21.39 6.49
C GLY A 347 4.11 -20.97 5.21
N ASN A 348 4.85 -20.27 4.34
CA ASN A 348 4.61 -20.01 2.91
C ASN A 348 3.18 -20.23 2.41
N LEU A 349 2.55 -19.16 1.91
CA LEU A 349 1.38 -19.07 1.01
C LEU A 349 0.95 -20.36 0.26
N TYR A 350 0.56 -21.42 0.98
CA TYR A 350 0.21 -22.74 0.44
C TYR A 350 -1.04 -23.27 1.13
N LEU A 351 -2.08 -22.43 1.26
CA LEU A 351 -3.40 -22.93 1.66
C LEU A 351 -4.57 -22.38 0.82
N MET A 352 -4.32 -21.55 -0.20
CA MET A 352 -5.38 -21.16 -1.15
C MET A 352 -5.55 -22.14 -2.33
N THR A 353 -4.58 -23.03 -2.58
CA THR A 353 -4.59 -23.91 -3.76
C THR A 353 -5.54 -25.10 -3.63
N MET A 354 -6.06 -25.41 -2.45
CA MET A 354 -6.83 -26.65 -2.24
C MET A 354 -8.32 -26.58 -2.60
N ASN A 355 -8.91 -25.42 -2.89
CA ASN A 355 -10.35 -25.35 -3.22
C ASN A 355 -10.75 -24.43 -4.39
N PHE A 356 -9.85 -23.62 -4.94
CA PHE A 356 -10.18 -22.82 -6.13
C PHE A 356 -10.11 -23.60 -7.45
N GLN A 357 -9.37 -24.71 -7.51
CA GLN A 357 -9.19 -25.47 -8.76
C GLN A 357 -10.33 -26.44 -9.12
N LYS A 358 -11.34 -26.62 -8.26
CA LYS A 358 -12.40 -27.63 -8.54
C LYS A 358 -13.57 -27.14 -9.39
N ASN A 359 -13.62 -25.86 -9.78
CA ASN A 359 -14.78 -25.30 -10.49
C ASN A 359 -14.49 -24.75 -11.90
N THR A 360 -13.34 -25.06 -12.49
CA THR A 360 -13.07 -24.77 -13.91
C THR A 360 -13.35 -26.02 -14.75
N PRO A 361 -14.30 -25.98 -15.71
CA PRO A 361 -14.41 -27.05 -16.69
C PRO A 361 -13.13 -27.04 -17.52
N ILE A 362 -12.42 -28.17 -17.47
CA ILE A 362 -11.24 -28.44 -18.27
C ILE A 362 -11.72 -28.51 -19.73
N LEU A 363 -11.51 -27.45 -20.51
CA LEU A 363 -11.60 -27.54 -21.96
C LEU A 363 -10.44 -28.41 -22.42
N SER A 364 -10.74 -29.69 -22.63
CA SER A 364 -9.86 -30.66 -23.24
C SER A 364 -9.49 -30.20 -24.65
N SER A 365 -8.18 -30.15 -24.88
CA SER A 365 -7.51 -30.25 -26.17
C SER A 365 -8.29 -31.05 -27.23
N ALA A 366 -8.42 -30.48 -28.41
CA ALA A 366 -8.48 -31.22 -29.66
C ALA A 366 -7.56 -30.54 -30.67
N ALA A 367 -6.77 -31.38 -31.35
CA ALA A 367 -5.80 -31.08 -32.39
C ALA A 367 -6.40 -30.42 -33.63
#